data_AF-A0A7C2L037-F1
#
_entry.id   AF-A0A7C2L037-F1
#
_cell.length_a   1.000
_cell.length_b   1.000
_cell.length_c   1.000
_cell.angle_alpha   90.00
_cell.angle_beta   90.00
_cell.angle_gamma   90.00
#
_symmetry.space_group_name_H-M   'P 1'
#
loop_
_entity.id
_entity.type
_entity.pdbx_description
1 polymer ?
#
loop_
_entity_poly.entity_id
_entity_poly.type
_entity_poly.pdbx_seq_one_letter_code
_entity_poly.pdbx_strand_id
1 'polypeptide(L)'
;MRRSIPRRFEHCRAIGLSAALFALLTLCPAGCPTSDTSDGTASGMDGGSTFDQATPVAFNDAGATTFTDTIATSSDIDLFDLGKLAPGDRVRIDVQATSADLDPVAALFDQRDYVHAFNDDRVPDASNLNPLIDVTIRGAEGNYLLGVASFPATNTTGPYRVSVQITRGGGDATPQPQTVFLNWQGGSSIVLENVGTFDLAPFDAASVGFPGRTAAMKQRVQQIAADRYAGFNLLLLNSDDNAEPTTPHSTVYFGGASDAAFAISEQIDTHNADHNDDSIIFTEGFPGSFRHTPTFEEMATAIGNTTAHEIGHLLGLVHTRDCDELMDTNCGNDSILVAQSFGLGPLDDSVFPLGFQNAPELIGWIIGLTGG
;
A
#
# COMPACT_ATOMS: atom_id res chain seq x y z
N MET A 1 -36.76 -14.84 -1.79
CA MET A 1 -37.16 -15.61 -3.00
C MET A 1 -35.89 -16.12 -3.67
N ARG A 2 -35.65 -17.44 -3.61
CA ARG A 2 -34.49 -18.10 -4.20
C ARG A 2 -34.73 -18.31 -5.71
N ARG A 3 -33.81 -17.88 -6.56
CA ARG A 3 -33.75 -18.31 -7.97
C ARG A 3 -32.43 -19.03 -8.22
N SER A 4 -32.57 -20.33 -8.46
CA SER A 4 -31.54 -21.25 -8.96
C SER A 4 -31.27 -20.99 -10.44
N ILE A 5 -29.99 -21.00 -10.84
CA ILE A 5 -29.57 -21.13 -12.24
C ILE A 5 -28.69 -22.39 -12.35
N PRO A 6 -28.88 -23.25 -13.37
CA PRO A 6 -28.35 -24.61 -13.37
C PRO A 6 -26.97 -24.73 -14.02
N ARG A 7 -26.20 -25.71 -13.54
CA ARG A 7 -25.00 -26.25 -14.18
C ARG A 7 -25.34 -26.92 -15.52
N ARG A 8 -24.52 -26.73 -16.54
CA ARG A 8 -24.37 -27.68 -17.66
C ARG A 8 -22.89 -28.04 -17.83
N PHE A 9 -22.65 -29.34 -17.73
CA PHE A 9 -21.47 -30.06 -18.22
C PHE A 9 -21.77 -30.56 -19.64
N GLU A 10 -20.78 -30.50 -20.54
CA GLU A 10 -20.58 -31.35 -21.73
C GLU A 10 -19.22 -30.92 -22.35
N HIS A 11 -18.11 -31.65 -22.20
CA HIS A 11 -17.60 -32.82 -22.96
C HIS A 11 -17.51 -32.64 -24.50
N CYS A 12 -16.28 -32.44 -25.00
CA CYS A 12 -15.66 -32.95 -26.25
C CYS A 12 -14.41 -32.10 -26.53
N ARG A 13 -13.25 -32.57 -27.03
CA ARG A 13 -12.82 -33.82 -27.65
C ARG A 13 -11.29 -33.87 -27.57
N ALA A 14 -10.73 -35.03 -27.27
CA ALA A 14 -9.34 -35.36 -27.56
C ALA A 14 -9.20 -35.77 -29.04
N ILE A 15 -8.16 -35.29 -29.71
CA ILE A 15 -7.63 -35.86 -30.95
C ILE A 15 -6.11 -35.93 -30.77
N GLY A 16 -5.56 -37.14 -30.89
CA GLY A 16 -4.13 -37.36 -31.08
C GLY A 16 -3.81 -37.56 -32.56
N LEU A 17 -2.58 -37.25 -32.97
CA LEU A 17 -1.60 -38.19 -33.54
C LEU A 17 -0.35 -37.46 -34.07
N SER A 18 0.81 -38.02 -33.72
CA SER A 18 2.03 -38.27 -34.50
C SER A 18 2.75 -37.19 -35.34
N ALA A 19 3.97 -36.90 -34.88
CA ALA A 19 5.28 -37.03 -35.55
C ALA A 19 5.49 -36.48 -36.98
N ALA A 20 6.46 -35.55 -37.12
CA ALA A 20 7.51 -35.65 -38.14
C ALA A 20 8.69 -34.72 -37.80
N LEU A 21 9.88 -35.30 -37.89
CA LEU A 21 11.20 -34.72 -37.77
C LEU A 21 11.59 -34.10 -39.12
N PHE A 22 11.99 -32.82 -39.17
CA PHE A 22 12.80 -32.28 -40.26
C PHE A 22 13.76 -31.22 -39.73
N ALA A 23 15.04 -31.58 -39.71
CA ALA A 23 16.14 -30.66 -39.48
C ALA A 23 16.44 -29.91 -40.79
N LEU A 24 16.33 -28.57 -40.75
CA LEU A 24 16.83 -27.69 -41.79
C LEU A 24 17.84 -26.74 -41.14
N LEU A 25 19.14 -27.00 -41.37
CA LEU A 25 20.22 -26.08 -41.07
C LEU A 25 20.19 -24.97 -42.13
N THR A 26 19.64 -23.81 -41.79
CA THR A 26 19.82 -22.57 -42.54
C THR A 26 20.86 -21.70 -41.85
N LEU A 27 21.98 -21.48 -42.54
CA LEU A 27 22.97 -20.46 -42.20
C LEU A 27 22.33 -19.07 -42.30
N CYS A 28 22.01 -18.47 -41.16
CA CYS A 28 21.75 -17.03 -41.09
C CYS A 28 23.08 -16.26 -41.12
N PRO A 29 23.23 -15.26 -41.99
CA PRO A 29 24.34 -14.30 -41.88
C PRO A 29 24.17 -13.56 -40.55
N ALA A 30 25.24 -13.55 -39.75
CA ALA A 30 25.35 -12.71 -38.56
C ALA A 30 25.30 -11.23 -38.99
N GLY A 31 24.09 -10.67 -39.00
CA GLY A 31 23.90 -9.23 -38.90
C GLY A 31 24.16 -8.85 -37.46
N CYS A 32 25.25 -8.13 -37.19
CA CYS A 32 25.39 -7.44 -35.91
C CYS A 32 24.16 -6.55 -35.74
N PRO A 33 23.41 -6.63 -34.61
CA PRO A 33 22.37 -5.67 -34.33
C PRO A 33 23.03 -4.29 -34.32
N THR A 34 22.60 -3.41 -35.23
CA THR A 34 22.91 -2.00 -35.14
C THR A 34 22.26 -1.51 -33.86
N SER A 35 23.06 -1.10 -32.89
CA SER A 35 22.62 -0.37 -31.70
C SER A 35 21.95 0.91 -32.18
N ASP A 36 20.64 0.86 -32.40
CA ASP A 36 19.82 2.04 -32.66
C ASP A 36 19.85 2.84 -31.37
N THR A 37 20.61 3.94 -31.37
CA THR A 37 20.68 4.90 -30.28
C THR A 37 19.44 5.79 -30.27
N SER A 38 18.26 5.24 -30.59
CA SER A 38 16.99 5.96 -30.44
C SER A 38 16.88 6.40 -28.99
N ASP A 39 16.46 7.65 -28.75
CA ASP A 39 16.45 8.35 -27.47
C ASP A 39 15.55 7.73 -26.38
N GLY A 40 15.26 6.43 -26.45
CA GLY A 40 14.60 5.64 -25.42
C GLY A 40 13.08 5.79 -25.34
N THR A 41 12.46 6.58 -26.23
CA THR A 41 11.01 6.77 -26.24
C THR A 41 10.30 5.73 -27.09
N ALA A 42 9.61 4.78 -26.47
CA ALA A 42 8.71 3.85 -27.16
C ALA A 42 7.27 4.43 -27.18
N SER A 43 6.62 4.44 -28.34
CA SER A 43 5.23 4.88 -28.46
C SER A 43 4.30 3.70 -28.76
N GLY A 44 3.11 3.72 -28.14
CA GLY A 44 2.10 2.68 -28.32
C GLY A 44 2.57 1.32 -27.81
N MET A 45 3.26 1.30 -26.67
CA MET A 45 3.32 0.07 -25.88
C MET A 45 1.89 -0.25 -25.43
N ASP A 46 1.57 -1.54 -25.33
CA ASP A 46 0.27 -2.04 -24.85
C ASP A 46 0.60 -2.84 -23.59
N GLY A 47 0.17 -2.35 -22.42
CA GLY A 47 0.39 -3.00 -21.14
C GLY A 47 -0.25 -4.39 -21.06
N GLY A 48 0.35 -5.28 -20.28
CA GLY A 48 -0.28 -6.57 -19.97
C GLY A 48 -1.41 -6.40 -18.96
N SER A 49 -2.56 -7.04 -19.15
CA SER A 49 -3.67 -6.97 -18.17
C SER A 49 -3.55 -7.95 -16.99
N THR A 50 -2.49 -8.78 -16.97
CA THR A 50 -2.19 -9.75 -15.90
C THR A 50 -0.68 -9.85 -15.70
N PHE A 51 -0.22 -10.28 -14.52
CA PHE A 51 1.22 -10.40 -14.21
C PHE A 51 1.99 -11.25 -15.20
N ASP A 52 1.44 -12.39 -15.63
CA ASP A 52 2.05 -13.28 -16.64
C ASP A 52 2.07 -12.70 -18.06
N GLN A 53 1.36 -11.61 -18.30
CA GLN A 53 1.27 -10.92 -19.59
C GLN A 53 1.99 -9.58 -19.61
N ALA A 54 2.69 -9.21 -18.52
CA ALA A 54 3.34 -7.91 -18.42
C ALA A 54 4.29 -7.65 -19.60
N THR A 55 4.21 -6.45 -20.16
CA THR A 55 4.95 -6.08 -21.35
C THR A 55 6.40 -5.72 -20.99
N PRO A 56 7.42 -6.38 -21.56
CA PRO A 56 8.81 -6.08 -21.23
C PRO A 56 9.22 -4.66 -21.61
N VAL A 57 9.87 -3.96 -20.68
CA VAL A 57 10.38 -2.61 -20.89
C VAL A 57 11.87 -2.66 -21.25
N ALA A 58 12.22 -2.05 -22.38
CA ALA A 58 13.62 -1.87 -22.77
C ALA A 58 14.18 -0.61 -22.11
N PHE A 59 15.30 -0.77 -21.40
CA PHE A 59 16.07 0.33 -20.82
C PHE A 59 17.32 0.61 -21.65
N ASN A 60 17.72 1.88 -21.70
CA ASN A 60 19.03 2.26 -22.25
C ASN A 60 20.18 1.92 -21.28
N ASP A 61 21.42 2.16 -21.70
CA ASP A 61 22.62 1.90 -20.89
C ASP A 61 22.67 2.69 -19.57
N ALA A 62 21.90 3.78 -19.46
CA ALA A 62 21.77 4.57 -18.23
C ALA A 62 20.68 4.04 -17.29
N GLY A 63 20.00 2.94 -17.63
CA GLY A 63 18.88 2.39 -16.85
C GLY A 63 17.62 3.25 -16.94
N ALA A 64 17.46 4.04 -18.01
CA ALA A 64 16.32 4.92 -18.22
C ALA A 64 15.47 4.47 -19.41
N THR A 65 14.18 4.76 -19.35
CA THR A 65 13.22 4.55 -20.44
C THR A 65 12.05 5.53 -20.34
N THR A 66 11.38 5.78 -21.45
CA THR A 66 10.14 6.54 -21.48
C THR A 66 9.19 5.91 -22.48
N PHE A 67 7.92 5.79 -22.13
CA PHE A 67 6.92 5.28 -23.05
C PHE A 67 5.55 5.90 -22.82
N THR A 68 4.64 5.68 -23.77
CA THR A 68 3.26 6.17 -23.69
C THR A 68 2.29 5.03 -23.97
N ASP A 69 1.17 5.04 -23.27
CA ASP A 69 0.06 4.09 -23.44
C ASP A 69 -1.28 4.79 -23.11
N THR A 70 -2.39 4.06 -23.05
CA THR A 70 -3.74 4.57 -22.80
C THR A 70 -4.56 3.59 -21.98
N ILE A 71 -5.05 4.06 -20.82
CA ILE A 71 -6.12 3.39 -20.07
C ILE A 71 -7.41 3.51 -20.89
N ALA A 72 -7.77 2.44 -21.61
CA ALA A 72 -8.87 2.44 -22.57
C ALA A 72 -10.25 2.34 -21.90
N THR A 73 -10.31 1.76 -20.71
CA THR A 73 -11.52 1.63 -19.88
C THR A 73 -11.16 1.83 -18.40
N SER A 74 -12.12 2.16 -17.53
CA SER A 74 -11.84 2.31 -16.10
C SER A 74 -11.48 1.02 -15.37
N SER A 75 -11.60 -0.14 -16.04
CA SER A 75 -11.13 -1.43 -15.55
C SER A 75 -9.84 -1.90 -16.25
N ASP A 76 -9.27 -1.04 -17.09
CA ASP A 76 -8.03 -1.34 -17.81
C ASP A 76 -6.84 -1.20 -16.87
N ILE A 77 -5.90 -2.14 -17.00
CA ILE A 77 -4.72 -2.23 -16.14
C ILE A 77 -3.56 -2.58 -17.04
N ASP A 78 -2.52 -1.75 -16.98
CA ASP A 78 -1.32 -1.93 -17.78
C ASP A 78 -0.18 -2.37 -16.88
N LEU A 79 0.32 -3.60 -17.12
CA LEU A 79 1.49 -4.15 -16.44
C LEU A 79 2.70 -4.17 -17.35
N PHE A 80 3.82 -3.71 -16.81
CA PHE A 80 5.11 -3.59 -17.48
C PHE A 80 6.19 -4.30 -16.69
N ASP A 81 6.93 -5.21 -17.33
CA ASP A 81 8.07 -5.90 -16.71
C ASP A 81 9.31 -4.99 -16.75
N LEU A 82 9.73 -4.51 -15.57
CA LEU A 82 10.92 -3.66 -15.40
C LEU A 82 12.21 -4.49 -15.37
N GLY A 83 12.09 -5.82 -15.39
CA GLY A 83 13.17 -6.77 -15.29
C GLY A 83 13.65 -6.96 -13.85
N LYS A 84 14.85 -7.55 -13.76
CA LYS A 84 15.42 -7.97 -12.49
C LYS A 84 15.93 -6.78 -11.68
N LEU A 85 15.51 -6.64 -10.42
CA LEU A 85 16.03 -5.69 -9.43
C LEU A 85 16.57 -6.44 -8.20
N ALA A 86 17.47 -5.79 -7.48
CA ALA A 86 18.06 -6.29 -6.24
C ALA A 86 17.89 -5.29 -5.08
N PRO A 87 17.96 -5.74 -3.82
CA PRO A 87 18.01 -4.82 -2.69
C PRO A 87 19.09 -3.74 -2.87
N GLY A 88 18.75 -2.49 -2.62
CA GLY A 88 19.61 -1.32 -2.80
C GLY A 88 19.57 -0.70 -4.20
N ASP A 89 18.87 -1.28 -5.16
CA ASP A 89 18.53 -0.56 -6.40
C ASP A 89 17.52 0.55 -6.08
N ARG A 90 17.66 1.72 -6.72
CA ARG A 90 16.66 2.80 -6.63
C ARG A 90 15.83 2.84 -7.91
N VAL A 91 14.52 2.87 -7.75
CA VAL A 91 13.55 2.96 -8.84
C VAL A 91 12.77 4.25 -8.72
N ARG A 92 12.80 5.05 -9.77
CA ARG A 92 11.95 6.23 -9.92
C ARG A 92 11.02 6.02 -11.11
N ILE A 93 9.71 6.08 -10.86
CA ILE A 93 8.64 5.94 -11.85
C ILE A 93 7.79 7.22 -11.77
N ASP A 94 7.72 7.93 -12.89
CA ASP A 94 6.95 9.16 -13.03
C ASP A 94 5.87 8.93 -14.09
N VAL A 95 4.62 8.77 -13.65
CA VAL A 95 3.46 8.60 -14.55
C VAL A 95 2.79 9.95 -14.71
N GLN A 96 2.48 10.33 -15.95
CA GLN A 96 1.83 11.60 -16.26
C GLN A 96 0.68 11.38 -17.23
N ALA A 97 -0.54 11.67 -16.79
CA ALA A 97 -1.67 11.84 -17.68
C ALA A 97 -1.35 12.91 -18.73
N THR A 98 -1.54 12.55 -20.01
CA THR A 98 -1.34 13.47 -21.14
C THR A 98 -2.66 14.07 -21.65
N SER A 99 -3.76 13.68 -21.01
CA SER A 99 -5.07 14.29 -21.10
C SER A 99 -5.54 14.70 -19.70
N ALA A 100 -6.51 15.62 -19.61
CA ALA A 100 -7.04 16.08 -18.32
C ALA A 100 -8.05 15.11 -17.70
N ASP A 101 -8.47 14.07 -18.44
CA ASP A 101 -9.57 13.19 -18.02
C ASP A 101 -9.07 11.97 -17.23
N LEU A 102 -7.77 11.66 -17.25
CA LEU A 102 -7.18 10.53 -16.53
C LEU A 102 -6.66 10.96 -15.15
N ASP A 103 -7.02 10.19 -14.14
CA ASP A 103 -6.51 10.23 -12.77
C ASP A 103 -5.75 8.90 -12.55
N PRO A 104 -4.46 8.82 -12.94
CA PRO A 104 -3.72 7.57 -12.94
C PRO A 104 -3.23 7.18 -11.55
N VAL A 105 -3.17 5.88 -11.29
CA VAL A 105 -2.51 5.31 -10.10
C VAL A 105 -1.38 4.38 -10.52
N ALA A 106 -0.30 4.32 -9.73
CA ALA A 106 0.85 3.48 -10.00
C ALA A 106 1.18 2.57 -8.81
N ALA A 107 1.57 1.33 -9.11
CA ALA A 107 2.06 0.38 -8.13
C ALA A 107 3.28 -0.38 -8.65
N LEU A 108 4.26 -0.61 -7.78
CA LEU A 108 5.44 -1.43 -8.06
C LEU A 108 5.25 -2.78 -7.37
N PHE A 109 5.31 -3.88 -8.11
CA PHE A 109 5.16 -5.24 -7.61
C PHE A 109 6.45 -6.03 -7.77
N ASP A 110 6.65 -7.04 -6.93
CA ASP A 110 7.67 -8.08 -7.16
C ASP A 110 7.11 -9.28 -7.94
N GLN A 111 7.97 -10.25 -8.26
CA GLN A 111 7.61 -11.47 -8.99
C GLN A 111 6.61 -12.41 -8.27
N ARG A 112 6.22 -12.11 -7.04
CA ARG A 112 5.21 -12.84 -6.26
C ARG A 112 3.88 -12.08 -6.23
N ASP A 113 3.77 -11.03 -7.03
CA ASP A 113 2.62 -10.14 -7.11
C ASP A 113 2.43 -9.28 -5.84
N TYR A 114 3.47 -9.15 -5.02
CA TYR A 114 3.41 -8.38 -3.79
C TYR A 114 3.75 -6.92 -4.07
N VAL A 115 2.89 -6.01 -3.61
CA VAL A 115 3.13 -4.57 -3.70
C VAL A 115 4.37 -4.21 -2.87
N HIS A 116 5.25 -3.45 -3.49
CA HIS A 116 6.46 -2.90 -2.90
C HIS A 116 6.31 -1.40 -2.62
N ALA A 117 5.64 -0.69 -3.53
CA ALA A 117 5.33 0.72 -3.40
C ALA A 117 4.05 1.05 -4.16
N PHE A 118 3.33 2.06 -3.69
CA PHE A 118 2.07 2.53 -4.24
C PHE A 118 2.03 4.05 -4.18
N ASN A 119 1.48 4.69 -5.20
CA ASN A 119 1.17 6.11 -5.18
C ASN A 119 0.04 6.40 -6.18
N ASP A 120 -0.97 7.15 -5.76
CA ASP A 120 -2.05 7.69 -6.57
C ASP A 120 -1.78 9.17 -6.90
N ASP A 121 -1.41 9.96 -5.89
CA ASP A 121 -1.13 11.39 -6.08
C ASP A 121 0.32 11.75 -5.76
N ARG A 122 0.94 12.58 -6.61
CA ARG A 122 2.28 13.13 -6.32
C ARG A 122 2.27 14.22 -5.26
N VAL A 123 1.19 14.98 -5.21
CA VAL A 123 0.97 15.98 -4.16
C VAL A 123 -0.32 15.58 -3.45
N PRO A 124 -0.27 15.22 -2.15
CA PRO A 124 -1.44 14.64 -1.49
C PRO A 124 -2.62 15.61 -1.31
N ASP A 125 -2.45 16.92 -1.60
CA ASP A 125 -3.54 17.92 -1.64
C ASP A 125 -4.40 17.85 -2.92
N ALA A 126 -4.22 16.81 -3.74
CA ALA A 126 -4.87 16.57 -5.03
C ALA A 126 -4.61 17.67 -6.09
N SER A 127 -3.65 18.60 -5.88
CA SER A 127 -3.25 19.58 -6.89
C SER A 127 -2.51 18.95 -8.06
N ASN A 128 -2.00 17.73 -7.88
CA ASN A 128 -1.33 16.96 -8.92
C ASN A 128 -1.57 15.45 -8.76
N LEU A 129 -2.60 14.97 -9.45
CA LEU A 129 -3.06 13.57 -9.48
C LEU A 129 -2.14 12.60 -10.25
N ASN A 130 -0.91 13.01 -10.56
CA ASN A 130 0.00 12.20 -11.37
C ASN A 130 1.02 11.51 -10.47
N PRO A 131 1.02 10.17 -10.35
CA PRO A 131 1.77 9.52 -9.30
C PRO A 131 3.27 9.56 -9.55
N LEU A 132 4.03 9.52 -8.46
CA LEU A 132 5.47 9.45 -8.44
C LEU A 132 5.92 8.42 -7.40
N ILE A 133 6.49 7.32 -7.88
CA ILE A 133 7.18 6.35 -7.02
C ILE A 133 8.68 6.64 -7.11
N ASP A 134 9.35 6.87 -5.98
CA ASP A 134 10.80 7.07 -5.91
C ASP A 134 11.36 6.33 -4.69
N VAL A 135 11.63 5.04 -4.86
CA VAL A 135 11.93 4.13 -3.74
C VAL A 135 13.24 3.39 -3.94
N THR A 136 13.85 2.98 -2.83
CA THR A 136 14.90 1.96 -2.83
C THR A 136 14.26 0.59 -2.65
N ILE A 137 14.64 -0.37 -3.48
CA ILE A 137 14.22 -1.76 -3.36
C ILE A 137 14.79 -2.32 -2.06
N ARG A 138 13.92 -2.76 -1.16
CA ARG A 138 14.30 -3.45 0.08
C ARG A 138 14.01 -4.94 0.03
N GLY A 139 13.21 -5.37 -0.94
CA GLY A 139 12.76 -6.75 -1.08
C GLY A 139 13.78 -7.66 -1.74
N ALA A 140 13.43 -8.95 -1.81
CA ALA A 140 14.30 -9.96 -2.41
C ALA A 140 14.66 -9.60 -3.86
N GLU A 141 15.84 -10.06 -4.29
CA GLU A 141 16.24 -9.96 -5.69
C GLU A 141 15.30 -10.80 -6.57
N GLY A 142 14.79 -10.21 -7.65
CA GLY A 142 13.78 -10.84 -8.50
C GLY A 142 13.33 -9.91 -9.62
N ASN A 143 12.38 -10.37 -10.44
CA ASN A 143 11.72 -9.49 -11.40
C ASN A 143 10.74 -8.56 -10.69
N TYR A 144 10.63 -7.33 -11.17
CA TYR A 144 9.68 -6.34 -10.66
C TYR A 144 8.83 -5.79 -11.79
N LEU A 145 7.59 -5.48 -11.47
CA LEU A 145 6.58 -5.05 -12.41
C LEU A 145 6.02 -3.69 -12.01
N LEU A 146 5.80 -2.81 -12.99
CA LEU A 146 5.02 -1.60 -12.82
C LEU A 146 3.59 -1.87 -13.26
N GLY A 147 2.61 -1.60 -12.40
CA GLY A 147 1.21 -1.48 -12.76
C GLY A 147 0.79 -0.01 -12.87
N VAL A 148 0.05 0.31 -13.92
CA VAL A 148 -0.65 1.59 -14.10
C VAL A 148 -2.14 1.30 -14.35
N ALA A 149 -3.01 2.04 -13.67
CA ALA A 149 -4.46 1.94 -13.84
C ALA A 149 -5.10 3.32 -13.66
N SER A 150 -6.42 3.44 -13.89
CA SER A 150 -7.18 4.59 -13.37
C SER A 150 -7.41 4.44 -11.87
N PHE A 151 -7.38 5.54 -11.13
CA PHE A 151 -7.74 5.54 -9.72
C PHE A 151 -9.16 4.97 -9.54
N PRO A 152 -9.34 3.92 -8.70
CA PRO A 152 -10.57 3.14 -8.67
C PRO A 152 -11.84 3.95 -8.36
N ALA A 153 -11.73 5.07 -7.63
CA ALA A 153 -12.87 5.89 -7.23
C ALA A 153 -13.39 6.82 -8.35
N THR A 154 -12.58 7.15 -9.36
CA THR A 154 -12.91 8.21 -10.32
C THR A 154 -13.39 7.71 -11.68
N ASN A 155 -13.22 6.41 -11.99
CA ASN A 155 -13.60 5.80 -13.29
C ASN A 155 -13.08 6.58 -14.51
N THR A 156 -11.88 7.12 -14.39
CA THR A 156 -11.25 7.93 -15.42
C THR A 156 -10.57 7.06 -16.50
N THR A 157 -10.28 7.66 -17.65
CA THR A 157 -9.62 6.98 -18.78
C THR A 157 -8.79 7.99 -19.55
N GLY A 158 -7.75 7.55 -20.24
CA GLY A 158 -7.02 8.43 -21.15
C GLY A 158 -5.56 8.03 -21.38
N PRO A 159 -4.87 8.76 -22.27
CA PRO A 159 -3.48 8.52 -22.56
C PRO A 159 -2.57 9.04 -21.44
N TYR A 160 -1.48 8.30 -21.19
CA TYR A 160 -0.45 8.68 -20.23
C TYR A 160 0.96 8.46 -20.79
N ARG A 161 1.94 9.05 -20.11
CA ARG A 161 3.37 8.85 -20.33
C ARG A 161 4.00 8.34 -19.04
N VAL A 162 4.90 7.38 -19.15
CA VAL A 162 5.71 6.88 -18.05
C VAL A 162 7.16 7.19 -18.33
N SER A 163 7.87 7.71 -17.33
CA SER A 163 9.33 7.76 -17.31
C SER A 163 9.84 6.88 -16.17
N VAL A 164 10.70 5.91 -16.47
CA VAL A 164 11.31 5.05 -15.45
C VAL A 164 12.82 5.24 -15.46
N GLN A 165 13.41 5.39 -14.27
CA GLN A 165 14.84 5.40 -14.04
C GLN A 165 15.19 4.38 -12.96
N ILE A 166 16.09 3.45 -13.29
CA ILE A 166 16.66 2.49 -12.35
C ILE A 166 18.12 2.85 -12.12
N THR A 167 18.51 3.02 -10.86
CA THR A 167 19.91 3.22 -10.45
C THR A 167 20.37 2.01 -9.66
N ARG A 168 21.39 1.30 -10.14
CA ARG A 168 21.84 0.06 -9.52
C ARG A 168 22.70 0.29 -8.28
N GLY A 169 22.43 -0.46 -7.21
CA GLY A 169 23.26 -0.52 -5.99
C GLY A 169 23.53 0.84 -5.32
N GLY A 170 22.59 1.77 -5.40
CA GLY A 170 22.77 3.18 -4.98
C GLY A 170 21.93 3.61 -3.77
N GLY A 171 20.99 2.80 -3.31
CA GLY A 171 20.09 3.09 -2.20
C GLY A 171 20.49 2.36 -0.92
N ASP A 172 20.17 2.98 0.23
CA ASP A 172 20.25 2.32 1.52
C ASP A 172 18.99 1.48 1.76
N ALA A 173 19.14 0.15 1.68
CA ALA A 173 18.06 -0.79 1.98
C ALA A 173 18.03 -1.20 3.46
N THR A 174 18.85 -0.59 4.32
CA THR A 174 18.91 -0.91 5.75
C THR A 174 17.59 -0.51 6.41
N PRO A 175 16.92 -1.44 7.13
CA PRO A 175 15.75 -1.09 7.92
C PRO A 175 16.08 -0.06 8.99
N GLN A 176 15.21 0.91 9.20
CA GLN A 176 15.37 1.98 10.19
C GLN A 176 14.33 1.81 11.30
N PRO A 177 14.71 1.65 12.57
CA PRO A 177 13.77 1.57 13.67
C PRO A 177 12.81 2.77 13.67
N GLN A 178 11.56 2.57 14.08
CA GLN A 178 10.59 3.65 14.23
C GLN A 178 10.13 3.82 15.68
N THR A 179 9.99 5.07 16.10
CA THR A 179 9.35 5.42 17.38
C THR A 179 7.98 6.01 17.08
N VAL A 180 6.97 5.54 17.80
CA VAL A 180 5.60 6.06 17.72
C VAL A 180 5.17 6.53 19.10
N PHE A 181 4.69 7.76 19.18
CA PHE A 181 4.20 8.37 20.41
C PHE A 181 2.67 8.40 20.42
N LEU A 182 2.06 7.69 21.37
CA LEU A 182 0.61 7.70 21.59
C LEU A 182 0.24 8.89 22.47
N ASN A 183 -0.31 9.94 21.85
CA ASN A 183 -0.70 11.17 22.53
C ASN A 183 -2.16 11.12 23.00
N TRP A 184 -2.34 10.75 24.27
CA TRP A 184 -3.64 10.70 24.93
C TRP A 184 -4.15 12.05 25.42
N GLN A 185 -3.32 13.09 25.43
CA GLN A 185 -3.68 14.41 25.95
C GLN A 185 -4.47 15.24 24.93
N GLY A 186 -4.58 14.75 23.68
CA GLY A 186 -5.12 15.53 22.58
C GLY A 186 -4.20 16.71 22.26
N GLY A 187 -4.78 17.82 21.84
CA GLY A 187 -4.04 19.02 21.46
C GLY A 187 -4.93 20.07 20.80
N SER A 188 -4.35 21.24 20.55
CA SER A 188 -5.02 22.34 19.85
C SER A 188 -4.24 22.68 18.59
N SER A 189 -4.95 23.03 17.52
CA SER A 189 -4.35 23.34 16.21
C SER A 189 -3.42 22.23 15.70
N ILE A 190 -3.79 20.97 15.92
CA ILE A 190 -3.08 19.83 15.36
C ILE A 190 -3.29 19.88 13.85
N VAL A 191 -2.21 19.95 13.08
CA VAL A 191 -2.26 19.98 11.62
C VAL A 191 -1.84 18.61 11.14
N LEU A 192 -2.76 17.89 10.48
CA LEU A 192 -2.41 16.76 9.65
C LEU A 192 -2.35 17.31 8.22
N GLU A 193 -1.18 17.30 7.60
CA GLU A 193 -1.06 17.83 6.24
C GLU A 193 -2.03 17.11 5.31
N ASN A 194 -2.60 17.85 4.35
CA ASN A 194 -3.56 17.34 3.35
C ASN A 194 -4.92 16.88 3.91
N VAL A 195 -5.07 16.78 5.23
CA VAL A 195 -6.32 16.39 5.88
C VAL A 195 -7.02 17.61 6.49
N GLY A 196 -6.33 18.35 7.36
CA GLY A 196 -6.90 19.54 8.01
C GLY A 196 -6.32 19.86 9.38
N THR A 197 -7.01 20.76 10.08
CA THR A 197 -6.64 21.21 11.42
C THR A 197 -7.68 20.76 12.45
N PHE A 198 -7.22 20.20 13.55
CA PHE A 198 -8.04 19.58 14.58
C PHE A 198 -7.74 20.13 15.97
N ASP A 199 -8.81 20.27 16.76
CA ASP A 199 -8.73 20.48 18.20
C ASP A 199 -9.28 19.23 18.89
N LEU A 200 -8.43 18.52 19.62
CA LEU A 200 -8.77 17.26 20.25
C LEU A 200 -8.70 17.42 21.77
N ALA A 201 -9.80 17.09 22.44
CA ALA A 201 -9.79 16.96 23.89
C ALA A 201 -8.95 15.72 24.31
N PRO A 202 -8.43 15.68 25.54
CA PRO A 202 -7.80 14.48 26.08
C PRO A 202 -8.73 13.27 25.98
N PHE A 203 -8.18 12.11 25.64
CA PHE A 203 -8.94 10.87 25.57
C PHE A 203 -9.56 10.51 26.92
N ASP A 204 -10.88 10.27 26.92
CA ASP A 204 -11.64 9.80 28.07
C ASP A 204 -12.45 8.56 27.69
N ALA A 205 -12.28 7.44 28.41
CA ALA A 205 -13.05 6.23 28.13
C ALA A 205 -14.56 6.40 28.36
N ALA A 206 -15.00 7.47 29.03
CA ALA A 206 -16.42 7.83 29.07
C ALA A 206 -16.99 8.11 27.66
N SER A 207 -16.20 8.68 26.74
CA SER A 207 -16.62 8.96 25.36
C SER A 207 -16.96 7.68 24.60
N VAL A 208 -16.33 6.56 24.97
CA VAL A 208 -16.57 5.23 24.38
C VAL A 208 -17.46 4.33 25.26
N GLY A 209 -18.16 4.90 26.24
CA GLY A 209 -19.15 4.18 27.06
C GLY A 209 -18.59 3.48 28.31
N PHE A 210 -17.36 3.76 28.70
CA PHE A 210 -16.69 3.15 29.87
C PHE A 210 -16.20 4.20 30.90
N PRO A 211 -17.13 4.94 31.53
CA PRO A 211 -16.75 5.99 32.49
C PRO A 211 -15.92 5.43 33.65
N GLY A 212 -14.87 6.17 34.04
CA GLY A 212 -13.95 5.78 35.11
C GLY A 212 -12.96 4.67 34.75
N ARG A 213 -12.87 4.27 33.47
CA ARG A 213 -11.96 3.23 32.98
C ARG A 213 -10.85 3.76 32.07
N THR A 214 -10.65 5.08 32.01
CA THR A 214 -9.72 5.74 31.08
C THR A 214 -8.30 5.18 31.13
N ALA A 215 -7.67 5.11 32.30
CA ALA A 215 -6.33 4.54 32.43
C ALA A 215 -6.24 3.08 31.98
N ALA A 216 -7.25 2.26 32.34
CA ALA A 216 -7.30 0.85 31.93
C ALA A 216 -7.50 0.70 30.42
N MET A 217 -8.30 1.58 29.79
CA MET A 217 -8.53 1.58 28.36
C MET A 217 -7.25 1.95 27.60
N LYS A 218 -6.59 3.05 27.96
CA LYS A 218 -5.30 3.47 27.36
C LYS A 218 -4.25 2.36 27.43
N GLN A 219 -4.07 1.77 28.61
CA GLN A 219 -3.12 0.67 28.80
C GLN A 219 -3.45 -0.53 27.90
N ARG A 220 -4.73 -0.91 27.80
CA ARG A 220 -5.14 -2.07 27.00
C ARG A 220 -4.98 -1.80 25.51
N VAL A 221 -5.36 -0.62 25.02
CA VAL A 221 -5.17 -0.19 23.63
C VAL A 221 -3.69 -0.21 23.25
N GLN A 222 -2.83 0.42 24.06
CA GLN A 222 -1.37 0.39 23.82
C GLN A 222 -0.83 -1.03 23.81
N GLN A 223 -1.27 -1.89 24.74
CA GLN A 223 -0.84 -3.29 24.76
C GLN A 223 -1.24 -4.02 23.48
N ILE A 224 -2.48 -3.85 23.00
CA ILE A 224 -2.95 -4.48 21.77
C ILE A 224 -2.11 -4.02 20.58
N ALA A 225 -1.87 -2.71 20.45
CA ALA A 225 -1.02 -2.19 19.38
C ALA A 225 0.41 -2.75 19.46
N ALA A 226 1.01 -2.76 20.65
CA ALA A 226 2.33 -3.35 20.87
C ALA A 226 2.38 -4.85 20.52
N ASP A 227 1.32 -5.61 20.84
CA ASP A 227 1.21 -7.02 20.51
C ASP A 227 1.17 -7.25 18.98
N ARG A 228 0.59 -6.33 18.18
CA ARG A 228 0.59 -6.42 16.70
C ARG A 228 1.97 -6.23 16.09
N TYR A 229 2.80 -5.41 16.72
CA TYR A 229 4.17 -5.14 16.27
C TYR A 229 5.24 -5.95 17.01
N ALA A 230 4.83 -6.93 17.82
CA ALA A 230 5.76 -7.77 18.56
C ALA A 230 6.73 -8.48 17.62
N GLY A 231 8.03 -8.25 17.82
CA GLY A 231 9.10 -8.80 16.98
C GLY A 231 9.69 -7.80 15.99
N PHE A 232 9.04 -6.68 15.71
CA PHE A 232 9.56 -5.60 14.87
C PHE A 232 10.22 -4.50 15.68
N ASN A 233 11.15 -3.76 15.07
CA ASN A 233 11.90 -2.69 15.73
C ASN A 233 11.08 -1.38 15.85
N LEU A 234 9.91 -1.50 16.47
CA LEU A 234 8.99 -0.41 16.74
C LEU A 234 8.98 -0.13 18.24
N LEU A 235 9.28 1.11 18.63
CA LEU A 235 9.17 1.57 20.01
C LEU A 235 7.86 2.36 20.20
N LEU A 236 6.97 1.86 21.04
CA LEU A 236 5.75 2.57 21.45
C LEU A 236 5.96 3.29 22.78
N LEU A 237 5.76 4.60 22.76
CA LEU A 237 5.75 5.48 23.93
C LEU A 237 4.36 6.10 24.11
N ASN A 238 4.06 6.62 25.29
CA ASN A 238 2.77 7.28 25.54
C ASN A 238 2.88 8.54 26.40
N SER A 239 1.93 9.46 26.25
CA SER A 239 1.93 10.75 26.94
C SER A 239 1.60 10.71 28.44
N ASP A 240 1.13 9.59 28.99
CA ASP A 240 0.87 9.45 30.43
C ASP A 240 2.18 9.08 31.17
N ASP A 241 3.04 8.27 30.55
CA ASP A 241 4.26 7.72 31.15
C ASP A 241 5.56 8.35 30.62
N ASN A 242 5.52 9.01 29.47
CA ASN A 242 6.69 9.53 28.78
C ASN A 242 6.49 11.00 28.38
N ALA A 243 7.59 11.75 28.36
CA ALA A 243 7.64 12.99 27.61
C ALA A 243 7.66 12.66 26.11
N GLU A 244 7.07 13.53 25.30
CA GLU A 244 7.15 13.46 23.84
C GLU A 244 8.63 13.41 23.40
N PRO A 245 9.02 12.49 22.50
CA PRO A 245 10.39 12.39 22.04
C PRO A 245 10.88 13.67 21.36
N THR A 246 12.14 14.03 21.60
CA THR A 246 12.79 15.16 20.89
C THR A 246 13.49 14.72 19.60
N THR A 247 13.45 13.42 19.28
CA THR A 247 13.96 12.82 18.05
C THR A 247 12.81 12.59 17.07
N PRO A 248 13.08 12.36 15.77
CA PRO A 248 12.01 12.02 14.82
C PRO A 248 11.16 10.84 15.31
N HIS A 249 9.84 11.01 15.26
CA HIS A 249 8.84 10.03 15.70
C HIS A 249 7.47 10.41 15.13
N SER A 250 6.66 9.41 14.82
CA SER A 250 5.26 9.63 14.43
C SER A 250 4.38 9.82 15.66
N THR A 251 3.31 10.60 15.56
CA THR A 251 2.33 10.75 16.63
C THR A 251 0.98 10.15 16.26
N VAL A 252 0.39 9.41 17.20
CA VAL A 252 -1.02 8.98 17.12
C VAL A 252 -1.81 9.74 18.18
N TYR A 253 -2.72 10.60 17.74
CA TYR A 253 -3.62 11.35 18.62
C TYR A 253 -4.94 10.60 18.84
N PHE A 254 -5.59 10.85 19.98
CA PHE A 254 -6.85 10.20 20.35
C PHE A 254 -7.88 11.24 20.80
N GLY A 255 -9.04 11.25 20.16
CA GLY A 255 -10.16 12.13 20.54
C GLY A 255 -11.01 12.58 19.36
N GLY A 256 -12.09 13.31 19.64
CA GLY A 256 -12.97 13.85 18.61
C GLY A 256 -13.80 12.80 17.87
N ALA A 257 -14.55 13.28 16.89
CA ALA A 257 -15.44 12.50 16.05
C ALA A 257 -15.20 12.81 14.58
N SER A 258 -15.45 11.83 13.72
CA SER A 258 -15.56 12.01 12.28
C SER A 258 -16.78 11.24 11.79
N ASP A 259 -17.57 11.86 10.92
CA ASP A 259 -18.73 11.21 10.29
C ASP A 259 -18.30 10.23 9.18
N ALA A 260 -17.03 10.27 8.77
CA ALA A 260 -16.50 9.53 7.62
C ALA A 260 -15.65 8.32 8.01
N ALA A 261 -14.93 8.37 9.14
CA ALA A 261 -13.95 7.35 9.49
C ALA A 261 -13.71 7.22 11.00
N PHE A 262 -13.21 6.07 11.43
CA PHE A 262 -12.73 5.87 12.81
C PHE A 262 -11.36 6.48 13.06
N ALA A 263 -10.59 6.68 12.00
CA ALA A 263 -9.25 7.23 12.08
C ALA A 263 -8.84 7.83 10.74
N ILE A 264 -7.75 8.58 10.75
CA ILE A 264 -7.11 9.11 9.56
C ILE A 264 -5.61 9.23 9.83
N SER A 265 -4.80 8.74 8.91
CA SER A 265 -3.38 9.05 8.81
C SER A 265 -3.18 10.21 7.83
N GLU A 266 -2.14 11.01 8.05
CA GLU A 266 -1.73 12.09 7.15
C GLU A 266 -1.56 11.60 5.71
N GLN A 267 -0.91 10.45 5.54
CA GLN A 267 -0.69 9.77 4.26
C GLN A 267 -0.26 8.31 4.47
N ILE A 268 -0.10 7.58 3.36
CA ILE A 268 0.62 6.29 3.33
C ILE A 268 2.11 6.59 3.16
N ASP A 269 2.89 6.51 4.23
CA ASP A 269 4.31 6.83 4.23
C ASP A 269 5.15 5.66 3.69
N THR A 270 5.20 5.54 2.36
CA THR A 270 5.90 4.45 1.68
C THR A 270 7.35 4.35 2.17
N HIS A 271 7.67 3.22 2.81
CA HIS A 271 8.97 2.92 3.42
C HIS A 271 9.35 3.78 4.65
N ASN A 272 8.38 4.35 5.35
CA ASN A 272 8.60 5.21 6.52
C ASN A 272 9.59 6.34 6.17
N ALA A 273 9.33 7.04 5.07
CA ALA A 273 10.19 8.09 4.54
C ALA A 273 10.12 9.37 5.38
N ASP A 274 8.96 9.68 5.97
CA ASP A 274 8.81 10.72 6.98
C ASP A 274 8.53 10.12 8.36
N HIS A 275 9.58 10.10 9.16
CA HIS A 275 9.51 9.60 10.52
C HIS A 275 8.65 10.48 11.45
N ASN A 276 8.07 11.60 11.00
CA ASN A 276 7.27 12.53 11.80
C ASN A 276 5.79 12.59 11.42
N ASP A 277 5.31 11.68 10.54
CA ASP A 277 3.91 11.69 10.12
C ASP A 277 2.95 11.45 11.29
N ASP A 278 1.77 12.07 11.21
CA ASP A 278 0.76 12.03 12.26
C ASP A 278 -0.51 11.26 11.86
N SER A 279 -1.22 10.74 12.86
CA SER A 279 -2.54 10.12 12.69
C SER A 279 -3.49 10.47 13.84
N ILE A 280 -4.79 10.41 13.60
CA ILE A 280 -5.83 10.62 14.61
C ILE A 280 -6.75 9.41 14.67
N ILE A 281 -7.04 8.94 15.88
CA ILE A 281 -8.12 7.98 16.18
C ILE A 281 -9.33 8.74 16.74
N PHE A 282 -10.41 8.81 15.95
CA PHE A 282 -11.67 9.48 16.29
C PHE A 282 -12.53 8.62 17.23
N THR A 283 -12.11 8.56 18.49
CA THR A 283 -12.71 7.66 19.49
C THR A 283 -14.20 7.89 19.75
N GLU A 284 -14.73 9.10 19.55
CA GLU A 284 -16.16 9.39 19.77
C GLU A 284 -17.08 8.78 18.70
N GLY A 285 -16.52 8.34 17.57
CA GLY A 285 -17.27 7.65 16.51
C GLY A 285 -17.52 6.17 16.80
N PHE A 286 -16.83 5.56 17.75
CA PHE A 286 -16.94 4.11 18.03
C PHE A 286 -18.31 3.71 18.62
N PRO A 287 -18.90 4.42 19.60
CA PRO A 287 -20.21 4.07 20.13
C PRO A 287 -21.31 4.08 19.07
N GLY A 288 -22.05 2.98 18.97
CA GLY A 288 -23.18 2.86 18.05
C GLY A 288 -22.81 2.47 16.62
N SER A 289 -21.52 2.37 16.30
CA SER A 289 -21.04 1.97 14.97
C SER A 289 -20.94 0.44 14.79
N PHE A 290 -21.19 -0.32 15.85
CA PHE A 290 -21.16 -1.78 15.88
C PHE A 290 -22.56 -2.37 15.99
N ARG A 291 -22.74 -3.64 15.57
CA ARG A 291 -24.08 -4.29 15.61
C ARG A 291 -24.60 -4.57 17.01
N HIS A 292 -23.72 -4.62 18.01
CA HIS A 292 -24.04 -4.70 19.42
C HIS A 292 -23.23 -3.69 20.21
N THR A 293 -23.65 -3.40 21.43
CA THR A 293 -22.83 -2.61 22.36
C THR A 293 -21.57 -3.42 22.72
N PRO A 294 -20.37 -2.97 22.36
CA PRO A 294 -19.16 -3.72 22.67
C PRO A 294 -18.93 -3.83 24.18
N THR A 295 -18.34 -4.94 24.60
CA THR A 295 -17.74 -5.07 25.92
C THR A 295 -16.49 -4.17 26.03
N PHE A 296 -15.97 -4.01 27.25
CA PHE A 296 -14.72 -3.27 27.46
C PHE A 296 -13.56 -3.82 26.62
N GLU A 297 -13.45 -5.14 26.53
CA GLU A 297 -12.36 -5.78 25.78
C GLU A 297 -12.55 -5.63 24.27
N GLU A 298 -13.78 -5.78 23.75
CA GLU A 298 -14.08 -5.56 22.33
C GLU A 298 -13.82 -4.10 21.94
N MET A 299 -14.21 -3.12 22.78
CA MET A 299 -13.92 -1.71 22.52
C MET A 299 -12.42 -1.41 22.54
N ALA A 300 -11.69 -1.94 23.53
CA ALA A 300 -10.24 -1.80 23.58
C ALA A 300 -9.56 -2.46 22.37
N THR A 301 -10.08 -3.61 21.92
CA THR A 301 -9.64 -4.33 20.71
C THR A 301 -9.88 -3.50 19.47
N ALA A 302 -11.05 -2.91 19.33
CA ALA A 302 -11.38 -2.03 18.21
C ALA A 302 -10.41 -0.86 18.12
N ILE A 303 -10.27 -0.09 19.20
CA ILE A 303 -9.38 1.09 19.22
C ILE A 303 -7.92 0.64 19.02
N GLY A 304 -7.48 -0.46 19.65
CA GLY A 304 -6.12 -0.98 19.51
C GLY A 304 -5.78 -1.50 18.11
N ASN A 305 -6.72 -2.19 17.46
CA ASN A 305 -6.55 -2.61 16.07
C ASN A 305 -6.53 -1.40 15.14
N THR A 306 -7.43 -0.42 15.31
CA THR A 306 -7.41 0.83 14.52
C THR A 306 -6.11 1.59 14.74
N THR A 307 -5.61 1.72 15.98
CA THR A 307 -4.28 2.31 16.24
C THR A 307 -3.18 1.59 15.48
N ALA A 308 -3.15 0.26 15.51
CA ALA A 308 -2.12 -0.51 14.82
C ALA A 308 -2.29 -0.46 13.29
N HIS A 309 -3.51 -0.33 12.78
CA HIS A 309 -3.81 -0.10 11.37
C HIS A 309 -3.23 1.25 10.90
N GLU A 310 -3.48 2.33 11.63
CA GLU A 310 -2.94 3.65 11.29
C GLU A 310 -1.40 3.67 11.34
N ILE A 311 -0.79 3.06 12.34
CA ILE A 311 0.68 2.90 12.36
C ILE A 311 1.14 2.11 11.12
N GLY A 312 0.32 1.20 10.60
CA GLY A 312 0.57 0.51 9.34
C GLY A 312 0.72 1.49 8.17
N HIS A 313 -0.17 2.47 8.05
CA HIS A 313 -0.08 3.54 7.04
C HIS A 313 1.14 4.44 7.23
N LEU A 314 1.48 4.81 8.47
CA LEU A 314 2.71 5.54 8.79
C LEU A 314 3.99 4.75 8.47
N LEU A 315 3.86 3.44 8.23
CA LEU A 315 4.93 2.57 7.75
C LEU A 315 4.74 2.18 6.28
N GLY A 316 3.82 2.81 5.55
CA GLY A 316 3.63 2.60 4.12
C GLY A 316 2.82 1.38 3.73
N LEU A 317 2.10 0.76 4.67
CA LEU A 317 1.13 -0.28 4.35
C LEU A 317 -0.12 0.33 3.73
N VAL A 318 -0.72 -0.41 2.80
CA VAL A 318 -1.97 -0.06 2.12
C VAL A 318 -3.09 -0.98 2.58
N HIS A 319 -4.34 -0.61 2.27
CA HIS A 319 -5.49 -1.45 2.59
C HIS A 319 -5.46 -2.80 1.84
N THR A 320 -5.91 -3.83 2.54
CA THR A 320 -6.19 -5.15 1.99
C THR A 320 -7.69 -5.43 2.10
N ARG A 321 -8.13 -6.58 1.56
CA ARG A 321 -9.54 -7.02 1.63
C ARG A 321 -9.72 -8.42 2.21
N ASP A 322 -8.78 -8.84 3.06
CA ASP A 322 -8.86 -10.10 3.80
C ASP A 322 -9.30 -9.85 5.24
N CYS A 323 -10.51 -10.30 5.61
CA CYS A 323 -11.11 -10.06 6.93
C CYS A 323 -10.25 -10.43 8.14
N ASP A 324 -9.31 -11.37 7.97
CA ASP A 324 -8.45 -11.82 9.06
C ASP A 324 -7.20 -10.92 9.23
N GLU A 325 -6.94 -10.04 8.26
CA GLU A 325 -5.78 -9.14 8.17
C GLU A 325 -6.05 -7.78 8.83
N LEU A 326 -5.01 -7.16 9.38
CA LEU A 326 -5.16 -5.90 10.12
C LEU A 326 -5.46 -4.70 9.19
N MET A 327 -4.95 -4.71 7.96
CA MET A 327 -5.18 -3.65 6.98
C MET A 327 -6.48 -3.84 6.19
N ASP A 328 -7.35 -4.77 6.59
CA ASP A 328 -8.66 -4.97 5.96
C ASP A 328 -9.57 -3.76 6.11
N THR A 329 -10.29 -3.44 5.04
CA THR A 329 -11.36 -2.44 5.05
C THR A 329 -12.71 -2.97 4.61
N ASN A 330 -12.82 -4.24 4.23
CA ASN A 330 -14.00 -4.78 3.56
C ASN A 330 -14.99 -5.48 4.52
N CYS A 331 -14.53 -5.95 5.67
CA CYS A 331 -15.32 -6.87 6.51
C CYS A 331 -16.21 -6.16 7.55
N GLY A 332 -16.28 -4.83 7.45
CA GLY A 332 -17.14 -3.94 8.23
C GLY A 332 -16.72 -3.82 9.70
N ASN A 333 -17.37 -2.91 10.42
CA ASN A 333 -16.93 -2.48 11.74
C ASN A 333 -16.85 -3.60 12.80
N ASP A 334 -17.66 -4.65 12.72
CA ASP A 334 -17.59 -5.72 13.72
C ASP A 334 -16.28 -6.53 13.62
N SER A 335 -15.58 -6.49 12.49
CA SER A 335 -14.31 -7.19 12.29
C SER A 335 -13.20 -6.68 13.22
N ILE A 336 -13.19 -5.38 13.52
CA ILE A 336 -12.18 -4.80 14.41
C ILE A 336 -12.47 -5.07 15.90
N LEU A 337 -13.63 -5.65 16.25
CA LEU A 337 -13.94 -6.04 17.64
C LEU A 337 -13.18 -7.29 18.10
N VAL A 338 -12.57 -8.04 17.17
CA VAL A 338 -11.80 -9.25 17.45
C VAL A 338 -10.33 -9.04 17.14
N ALA A 339 -9.46 -9.90 17.67
CA ALA A 339 -8.03 -9.78 17.40
C ALA A 339 -7.76 -10.01 15.90
N GLN A 340 -7.05 -9.05 15.29
CA GLN A 340 -6.53 -9.13 13.93
C GLN A 340 -5.00 -9.26 13.97
N SER A 341 -4.36 -9.56 12.84
CA SER A 341 -2.91 -9.61 12.73
C SER A 341 -2.45 -9.19 11.34
N PHE A 342 -1.23 -8.66 11.25
CA PHE A 342 -0.60 -8.48 9.94
C PHE A 342 -0.44 -9.80 9.22
N GLY A 343 -0.77 -9.80 7.93
CA GLY A 343 -0.76 -11.00 7.11
C GLY A 343 -0.45 -10.74 5.65
N LEU A 344 -0.72 -11.76 4.85
CA LEU A 344 -0.75 -11.67 3.39
C LEU A 344 -2.20 -11.52 2.96
N GLY A 345 -2.57 -10.39 2.37
CA GLY A 345 -3.92 -10.13 1.88
C GLY A 345 -3.91 -9.60 0.45
N PRO A 346 -4.93 -9.91 -0.38
CA PRO A 346 -5.13 -9.21 -1.64
C PRO A 346 -5.36 -7.72 -1.36
N LEU A 347 -4.87 -6.86 -2.25
CA LEU A 347 -5.13 -5.42 -2.14
C LEU A 347 -6.62 -5.12 -2.17
N ASP A 348 -7.04 -4.10 -1.43
CA ASP A 348 -8.39 -3.57 -1.58
C ASP A 348 -8.55 -2.93 -2.96
N ASP A 349 -9.75 -3.02 -3.52
CA ASP A 349 -10.04 -2.47 -4.85
C ASP A 349 -9.93 -0.94 -4.85
N SER A 350 -9.93 -0.27 -3.68
CA SER A 350 -9.66 1.18 -3.56
C SER A 350 -8.19 1.55 -3.70
N VAL A 351 -7.28 0.59 -3.54
CA VAL A 351 -5.82 0.81 -3.65
C VAL A 351 -5.40 0.55 -5.08
N PHE A 352 -5.41 -0.73 -5.49
CA PHE A 352 -5.05 -1.15 -6.84
C PHE A 352 -5.84 -2.41 -7.20
N PRO A 353 -6.31 -2.60 -8.44
CA PRO A 353 -7.29 -3.66 -8.74
C PRO A 353 -6.75 -5.11 -8.67
N LEU A 354 -5.44 -5.31 -8.52
CA LEU A 354 -4.78 -6.61 -8.46
C LEU A 354 -3.54 -6.58 -7.56
N GLY A 355 -3.02 -7.76 -7.23
CA GLY A 355 -1.84 -7.94 -6.39
C GLY A 355 -2.19 -8.17 -4.92
N PHE A 356 -1.14 -8.29 -4.10
CA PHE A 356 -1.21 -8.61 -2.69
C PHE A 356 -0.29 -7.71 -1.87
N GLN A 357 -0.57 -7.57 -0.58
CA GLN A 357 0.36 -7.01 0.39
C GLN A 357 0.77 -8.11 1.37
N ASN A 358 2.08 -8.27 1.58
CA ASN A 358 2.63 -9.07 2.67
C ASN A 358 3.12 -8.14 3.78
N ALA A 359 2.21 -7.75 4.68
CA ALA A 359 2.50 -6.72 5.70
C ALA A 359 3.69 -7.09 6.62
N PRO A 360 3.81 -8.33 7.16
CA PRO A 360 4.97 -8.69 7.97
C PRO A 360 6.32 -8.56 7.23
N GLU A 361 6.35 -8.87 5.94
CA GLU A 361 7.55 -8.76 5.11
C GLU A 361 7.91 -7.29 4.84
N LEU A 362 6.92 -6.46 4.48
CA LEU A 362 7.13 -5.01 4.30
C LEU A 362 7.61 -4.34 5.60
N ILE A 363 6.93 -4.55 6.73
CA ILE A 363 7.36 -3.99 8.02
C ILE A 363 8.79 -4.45 8.35
N GLY A 364 9.10 -5.73 8.11
CA GLY A 364 10.45 -6.27 8.31
C GLY A 364 11.53 -5.59 7.47
N TRP A 365 11.21 -5.17 6.25
CA TRP A 365 12.13 -4.39 5.39
C TRP A 365 12.29 -2.95 5.85
N ILE A 366 11.22 -2.36 6.38
CA ILE A 366 11.15 -0.94 6.70
C ILE A 366 11.81 -0.66 8.04
N ILE A 367 11.39 -1.37 9.09
CA ILE A 367 11.89 -1.14 10.44
C ILE A 367 12.76 -2.26 11.00
N GLY A 368 12.75 -3.45 10.40
CA GLY A 368 13.59 -4.57 10.85
C GLY A 368 12.99 -5.34 12.01
N LEU A 369 13.68 -6.41 12.41
CA LEU A 369 13.29 -7.28 13.52
C LEU A 369 14.08 -6.95 14.80
N THR A 370 13.45 -7.16 15.96
CA THR A 370 14.14 -7.05 17.26
C THR A 370 15.11 -8.21 17.49
N GLY A 371 16.31 -7.92 17.96
CA GLY A 371 17.30 -8.93 18.36
C GLY A 371 18.04 -9.62 17.21
N GLY A 372 18.02 -9.03 16.01
CA GLY A 372 18.80 -9.48 14.84
C GLY A 372 20.26 -9.06 14.85
#